data_AF-A0A1G8VFY4-F1
#
_entry.id   AF-A0A1G8VFY4-F1
#
_cell.length_a   1.000
_cell.length_b   1.000
_cell.length_c   1.000
_cell.angle_alpha   90.00
_cell.angle_beta   90.00
_cell.angle_gamma   90.00
#
_symmetry.space_group_name_H-M   'P 1'
#
loop_
_entity.id
_entity.type
_entity.pdbx_description
1 polymer ?
#
loop_
_entity_poly.entity_id
_entity_poly.type
_entity_poly.pdbx_seq_one_letter_code
_entity_poly.pdbx_strand_id
1 'polypeptide(L)'
;MLLGCAIYGFQALDAIYWRWEFLEARDITPGLPNVRLFSDIAAGLMPLALLYVTARSVPSRVAALLCLPPLAVWWYLLFVTEARAGILALVSAMAVAVWLFGRQARFPVATLSVAALVGLLGWWLYNPLLAEGAESPFQRDLTTSSGRLDLWADALRYSIEHFPFGIGPMMFAGDGQIRSASAHNLFLNTAAEWGLPLALLLLALVVKGCFVIARRARTMPVGDKPLYACLVMAFVGVMVNVQFSGAHIAPLSSLVMVLAIGLVFGHRHSGLPPPKKPAGSPPWPVAAKVLGALLVVCMVYLAVAGWELYELSVASTRVCMQEAGRAYLYPRFWAQGRLECMQLIDPDHWLFWNWR
;
A
#
# COMPACT_ATOMS: atom_id res chain seq x y z
N MET A 1 -4.79 14.99 -4.83
CA MET A 1 -4.04 13.85 -5.40
C MET A 1 -3.10 14.28 -6.51
N LEU A 2 -3.58 14.82 -7.63
CA LEU A 2 -2.71 15.27 -8.73
C LEU A 2 -1.59 16.24 -8.30
N LEU A 3 -1.93 17.29 -7.55
CA LEU A 3 -0.94 18.25 -7.03
C LEU A 3 0.12 17.56 -6.15
N GLY A 4 -0.28 16.62 -5.31
CA GLY A 4 0.65 15.83 -4.49
C GLY A 4 1.58 14.96 -5.35
N CYS A 5 1.06 14.36 -6.44
CA CYS A 5 1.89 13.63 -7.39
C CYS A 5 2.91 14.55 -8.08
N ALA A 6 2.50 15.77 -8.44
CA ALA A 6 3.39 16.75 -9.05
C ALA A 6 4.49 17.24 -8.11
N ILE A 7 4.14 17.60 -6.87
CA ILE A 7 5.11 18.04 -5.86
C ILE A 7 6.11 16.92 -5.57
N TYR A 8 5.63 15.70 -5.32
CA TYR A 8 6.51 14.55 -5.05
C TYR A 8 7.40 14.21 -6.25
N GLY A 9 6.82 14.20 -7.46
CA GLY A 9 7.57 13.92 -8.68
C GLY A 9 8.69 14.94 -8.92
N PHE A 10 8.41 16.22 -8.68
CA PHE A 10 9.42 17.27 -8.75
C PHE A 10 10.54 17.06 -7.72
N GLN A 11 10.19 16.80 -6.46
CA GLN A 11 11.18 16.53 -5.40
C GLN A 11 12.05 15.32 -5.72
N ALA A 12 11.48 14.25 -6.27
CA ALA A 12 12.22 13.06 -6.67
C ALA A 12 13.18 13.35 -7.83
N LEU A 13 12.74 14.07 -8.85
CA LEU A 13 13.61 14.46 -9.97
C LEU A 13 14.73 15.40 -9.54
N ASP A 14 14.44 16.37 -8.67
CA ASP A 14 15.44 17.28 -8.10
C ASP A 14 16.51 16.50 -7.30
N ALA A 15 16.07 15.56 -6.46
CA ALA A 15 16.97 14.67 -5.72
C ALA A 15 17.86 13.82 -6.64
N ILE A 16 17.29 13.24 -7.70
CA ILE A 16 18.03 12.46 -8.70
C ILE A 16 19.06 13.33 -9.44
N TYR A 17 18.65 14.53 -9.86
CA TYR A 17 19.49 15.43 -10.62
C TYR A 17 20.72 15.89 -9.82
N TRP A 18 20.52 16.33 -8.58
CA TRP A 18 21.61 16.84 -7.74
C TRP A 18 22.53 15.76 -7.17
N ARG A 19 22.05 14.51 -7.04
CA ARG A 19 22.81 13.41 -6.45
C ARG A 19 23.26 12.37 -7.46
N TRP A 20 23.21 12.68 -8.75
CA TRP A 20 23.42 11.72 -9.84
C TRP A 20 24.65 10.82 -9.66
N GLU A 21 25.80 11.40 -9.29
CA GLU A 21 27.07 10.68 -9.15
C GLU A 21 27.17 9.79 -7.90
N PHE A 22 26.34 10.03 -6.88
CA PHE A 22 26.37 9.33 -5.59
C PHE A 22 25.02 8.67 -5.27
N LEU A 23 24.17 8.48 -6.28
CA LEU A 23 22.80 8.09 -6.10
C LEU A 23 22.71 6.62 -5.69
N GLU A 24 22.22 6.35 -4.47
CA GLU A 24 21.79 5.01 -4.12
C GLU A 24 20.30 4.83 -4.42
N ALA A 25 19.86 3.59 -4.61
CA ALA A 25 18.45 3.29 -4.89
C ALA A 25 17.48 3.93 -3.88
N ARG A 26 17.86 4.02 -2.60
CA ARG A 26 17.07 4.63 -1.51
C ARG A 26 16.85 6.14 -1.69
N ASP A 27 17.74 6.85 -2.39
CA ASP A 27 17.67 8.30 -2.57
C ASP A 27 16.67 8.72 -3.66
N ILE A 28 16.24 7.77 -4.49
CA ILE A 28 15.33 7.97 -5.63
C ILE A 28 13.90 8.30 -5.17
N THR A 29 13.56 7.89 -3.94
CA THR A 29 12.23 8.07 -3.36
C THR A 29 12.33 8.94 -2.11
N PRO A 30 12.44 10.27 -2.26
CA PRO A 30 12.70 11.17 -1.14
C PRO A 30 11.61 11.06 -0.07
N GLY A 31 12.03 11.10 1.19
CA GLY A 31 11.14 11.00 2.34
C GLY A 31 10.61 9.59 2.64
N LEU A 32 10.96 8.57 1.84
CA LEU A 32 10.60 7.18 2.11
C LEU A 32 11.83 6.40 2.60
N PRO A 33 11.73 5.66 3.72
CA PRO A 33 12.85 4.89 4.25
C PRO A 33 13.21 3.66 3.40
N ASN A 34 12.35 3.29 2.45
CA ASN A 34 12.55 2.16 1.55
C ASN A 34 11.85 2.40 0.22
N VAL A 35 12.54 2.09 -0.89
CA VAL A 35 12.04 2.24 -2.26
C VAL A 35 10.73 1.50 -2.51
N ARG A 36 10.48 0.39 -1.81
CA ARG A 36 9.25 -0.41 -1.95
C ARG A 36 8.00 0.36 -1.53
N LEU A 37 8.12 1.25 -0.54
CA LEU A 37 6.99 2.05 -0.05
C LEU A 37 6.44 2.98 -1.13
N PHE A 38 7.29 3.39 -2.09
CA PHE A 38 6.85 4.18 -3.22
C PHE A 38 5.85 3.40 -4.08
N SER A 39 6.12 2.12 -4.34
CA SER A 39 5.21 1.26 -5.09
C SER A 39 3.86 1.11 -4.39
N ASP A 40 3.88 1.08 -3.06
CA ASP A 40 2.67 0.94 -2.22
C ASP A 40 1.75 2.15 -2.31
N ILE A 41 2.31 3.35 -2.31
CA ILE A 41 1.53 4.58 -2.47
C ILE A 41 1.12 4.79 -3.93
N ALA A 42 1.98 4.46 -4.90
CA ALA A 42 1.74 4.63 -6.33
C ALA A 42 0.53 3.81 -6.82
N ALA A 43 0.43 2.55 -6.38
CA ALA A 43 -0.66 1.65 -6.75
C ALA A 43 -2.06 2.21 -6.44
N GLY A 44 -2.20 3.03 -5.39
CA GLY A 44 -3.46 3.68 -5.04
C GLY A 44 -3.57 5.13 -5.53
N LEU A 45 -2.52 5.94 -5.37
CA LEU A 45 -2.58 7.38 -5.63
C LEU A 45 -2.60 7.73 -7.12
N MET A 46 -1.92 6.98 -7.99
CA MET A 46 -1.90 7.26 -9.43
C MET A 46 -3.30 7.14 -10.05
N PRO A 47 -4.08 6.07 -9.79
CA PRO A 47 -5.49 6.04 -10.22
C PRO A 47 -6.34 7.16 -9.61
N LEU A 48 -6.12 7.54 -8.35
CA LEU A 48 -6.87 8.64 -7.72
C LEU A 48 -6.49 10.01 -8.29
N ALA A 49 -5.29 10.20 -8.83
CA ALA A 49 -4.92 11.43 -9.52
C ALA A 49 -5.73 11.62 -10.82
N LEU A 50 -6.15 10.53 -11.47
CA LEU A 50 -7.01 10.58 -12.65
C LEU A 50 -8.43 11.10 -12.35
N LEU A 51 -8.84 11.20 -11.08
CA LEU A 51 -10.09 11.85 -10.71
C LEU A 51 -10.15 13.31 -11.22
N TYR A 52 -9.01 13.99 -11.33
CA TYR A 52 -8.96 15.33 -11.93
C TYR A 52 -9.44 15.35 -13.39
N VAL A 53 -9.16 14.28 -14.13
CA VAL A 53 -9.55 14.10 -15.53
C VAL A 53 -11.01 13.68 -15.63
N THR A 54 -11.47 12.78 -14.76
CA THR A 54 -12.80 12.16 -14.84
C THR A 54 -13.89 12.87 -14.04
N ALA A 55 -13.56 13.85 -13.20
CA ALA A 55 -14.56 14.67 -12.49
C ALA A 55 -15.29 15.68 -13.39
N ARG A 56 -14.85 15.82 -14.65
CA ARG A 56 -15.46 16.71 -15.64
C ARG A 56 -16.58 15.99 -16.38
N SER A 57 -17.63 16.72 -16.74
CA SER A 57 -18.77 16.19 -17.52
C SER A 57 -18.38 15.70 -18.92
N VAL A 58 -17.29 16.25 -19.48
CA VAL A 58 -16.77 15.88 -20.80
C VAL A 58 -15.27 15.57 -20.69
N PRO A 59 -14.77 14.52 -21.38
CA PRO A 59 -13.34 14.24 -21.46
C PRO A 59 -12.54 15.45 -21.95
N SER A 60 -11.63 15.96 -21.13
CA SER A 60 -10.82 17.12 -21.46
C SER A 60 -9.38 16.71 -21.75
N ARG A 61 -8.93 16.91 -22.99
CA ARG A 61 -7.54 16.65 -23.40
C ARG A 61 -6.55 17.53 -22.63
N VAL A 62 -6.93 18.77 -22.31
CA VAL A 62 -6.12 19.67 -21.48
C VAL A 62 -5.95 19.09 -20.07
N ALA A 63 -7.02 18.54 -19.48
CA ALA A 63 -6.90 17.86 -18.17
C ALA A 63 -5.94 16.68 -18.23
N ALA A 64 -6.06 15.84 -19.26
CA ALA A 64 -5.17 14.70 -19.46
C ALA A 64 -3.71 15.15 -19.65
N LEU A 65 -3.48 16.22 -20.43
CA LEU A 65 -2.15 16.80 -20.63
C LEU A 65 -1.54 17.34 -19.33
N LEU A 66 -2.34 17.97 -18.47
CA LEU A 66 -1.88 18.41 -17.14
C LEU A 66 -1.60 17.24 -16.18
N CYS A 67 -2.31 16.12 -16.33
CA CYS A 67 -2.03 14.91 -15.57
C CYS A 67 -0.80 14.14 -16.07
N LEU A 68 -0.41 14.33 -17.32
CA LEU A 68 0.59 13.50 -17.96
C LEU A 68 1.98 13.63 -17.31
N PRO A 69 2.58 14.83 -17.12
CA PRO A 69 3.91 14.95 -16.52
C PRO A 69 4.03 14.29 -15.13
N PRO A 70 3.18 14.59 -14.12
CA PRO A 70 3.35 14.00 -12.80
C PRO A 70 3.16 12.48 -12.81
N LEU A 71 2.23 11.95 -13.60
CA LEU A 71 2.03 10.51 -13.71
C LEU A 71 3.18 9.83 -14.46
N ALA A 72 3.74 10.48 -15.48
CA ALA A 72 4.88 9.96 -16.22
C ALA A 72 6.14 9.89 -15.34
N VAL A 73 6.37 10.90 -14.48
CA VAL A 73 7.44 10.86 -13.49
C VAL A 73 7.23 9.72 -12.49
N TRP A 74 6.00 9.50 -12.01
CA TRP A 74 5.73 8.38 -11.10
C TRP A 74 5.96 7.02 -11.76
N TRP A 75 5.57 6.86 -13.04
CA TRP A 75 5.90 5.67 -13.82
C TRP A 75 7.41 5.49 -14.01
N TYR A 76 8.13 6.57 -14.34
CA TYR A 76 9.58 6.58 -14.41
C TYR A 76 10.20 6.06 -13.10
N LEU A 77 9.77 6.60 -11.94
CA LEU A 77 10.23 6.14 -10.63
C LEU A 77 9.91 4.67 -10.37
N LEU A 78 8.73 4.17 -10.78
CA LEU A 78 8.39 2.74 -10.68
C LEU A 78 9.33 1.86 -11.51
N PHE A 79 9.75 2.31 -12.69
CA PHE A 79 10.70 1.57 -13.53
C PHE A 79 12.13 1.63 -12.97
N VAL A 80 12.58 2.80 -12.52
CA VAL A 80 13.91 2.96 -11.91
C VAL A 80 14.05 2.12 -10.63
N THR A 81 13.01 2.07 -9.81
CA THR A 81 13.00 1.32 -8.54
C THR A 81 12.68 -0.18 -8.70
N GLU A 82 12.47 -0.65 -9.94
CA GLU A 82 12.02 -2.02 -10.25
C GLU A 82 10.81 -2.47 -9.44
N ALA A 83 9.82 -1.58 -9.27
CA ALA A 83 8.64 -1.81 -8.46
C ALA A 83 7.66 -2.82 -9.09
N ARG A 84 8.08 -4.08 -9.31
CA ARG A 84 7.34 -5.14 -10.01
C ARG A 84 5.92 -5.33 -9.46
N ALA A 85 5.77 -5.31 -8.13
CA ALA A 85 4.47 -5.42 -7.47
C ALA A 85 3.54 -4.25 -7.83
N GLY A 86 4.05 -3.01 -7.79
CA GLY A 86 3.29 -1.82 -8.16
C GLY A 86 2.90 -1.78 -9.65
N ILE A 87 3.82 -2.18 -10.54
CA ILE A 87 3.56 -2.29 -11.98
C ILE A 87 2.48 -3.34 -12.24
N LEU A 88 2.61 -4.55 -11.67
CA LEU A 88 1.61 -5.61 -11.79
C LEU A 88 0.25 -5.16 -11.27
N ALA A 89 0.22 -4.45 -10.14
CA ALA A 89 -0.99 -3.92 -9.54
C ALA A 89 -1.69 -2.90 -10.45
N LEU A 90 -0.96 -1.93 -11.01
CA LEU A 90 -1.52 -0.93 -11.91
C LEU A 90 -2.02 -1.54 -13.22
N VAL A 91 -1.27 -2.48 -13.80
CA VAL A 91 -1.70 -3.21 -15.02
C VAL A 91 -2.96 -4.02 -14.76
N SER A 92 -3.00 -4.76 -13.64
CA SER A 92 -4.19 -5.54 -13.23
C SER A 92 -5.39 -4.63 -12.98
N ALA A 93 -5.19 -3.49 -12.31
CA ALA A 93 -6.22 -2.49 -12.07
C ALA A 93 -6.79 -1.91 -13.36
N MET A 94 -5.93 -1.53 -14.32
CA MET A 94 -6.36 -1.06 -15.64
C MET A 94 -7.15 -2.13 -16.39
N ALA A 95 -6.68 -3.39 -16.38
CA ALA A 95 -7.37 -4.50 -17.03
C ALA A 95 -8.77 -4.74 -16.43
N VAL A 96 -8.89 -4.78 -15.11
CA VAL A 96 -10.17 -4.94 -14.40
C VAL A 96 -11.10 -3.76 -14.69
N ALA A 97 -10.59 -2.53 -14.74
CA ALA A 97 -11.40 -1.36 -15.08
C ALA A 97 -11.94 -1.41 -16.52
N VAL A 98 -11.12 -1.79 -17.50
CA VAL A 98 -11.58 -2.00 -18.88
C VAL A 98 -12.61 -3.14 -18.94
N TRP A 99 -12.38 -4.23 -18.21
CA TRP A 99 -13.30 -5.36 -18.18
C TRP A 99 -14.69 -4.99 -17.59
N LEU A 100 -14.73 -4.26 -16.48
CA LEU A 100 -15.98 -3.89 -15.80
C LEU A 100 -16.72 -2.73 -16.46
N PHE A 101 -15.99 -1.75 -16.99
CA PHE A 101 -16.56 -0.48 -17.45
C PHE A 101 -16.42 -0.25 -18.96
N GLY A 102 -15.74 -1.12 -19.71
CA GLY A 102 -15.65 -1.06 -21.16
C GLY A 102 -15.21 0.31 -21.68
N ARG A 103 -16.05 0.93 -22.54
CA ARG A 103 -15.74 2.22 -23.20
C ARG A 103 -15.52 3.35 -22.19
N GLN A 104 -16.20 3.30 -21.04
CA GLN A 104 -16.17 4.36 -20.03
C GLN A 104 -14.84 4.41 -19.26
N ALA A 105 -14.08 3.30 -19.19
CA ALA A 105 -12.74 3.28 -18.60
C ALA A 105 -11.62 3.63 -19.59
N ARG A 106 -11.87 3.64 -20.91
CA ARG A 106 -10.81 3.80 -21.93
C ARG A 106 -10.03 5.10 -21.77
N PHE A 107 -10.70 6.20 -21.48
CA PHE A 107 -10.02 7.50 -21.37
C PHE A 107 -9.05 7.60 -20.17
N PRO A 108 -9.46 7.29 -18.93
CA PRO A 108 -8.51 7.28 -17.81
C PRO A 108 -7.41 6.23 -17.97
N VAL A 109 -7.74 5.02 -18.48
CA VAL A 109 -6.75 3.97 -18.73
C VAL A 109 -5.75 4.39 -19.81
N ALA A 110 -6.20 5.00 -20.91
CA ALA A 110 -5.31 5.52 -21.94
C ALA A 110 -4.42 6.64 -21.40
N THR A 111 -4.94 7.53 -20.56
CA THR A 111 -4.14 8.59 -19.92
C THR A 111 -3.01 7.99 -19.08
N LEU A 112 -3.32 6.98 -18.26
CA LEU A 112 -2.34 6.30 -17.42
C LEU A 112 -1.34 5.47 -18.24
N SER A 113 -1.79 4.87 -19.35
CA SER A 113 -0.95 4.08 -20.26
C SER A 113 0.02 4.97 -21.05
N VAL A 114 -0.45 6.11 -21.57
CA VAL A 114 0.41 7.09 -22.23
C VAL A 114 1.43 7.66 -21.24
N ALA A 115 1.02 7.94 -20.00
CA ALA A 115 1.96 8.30 -18.93
C ALA A 115 3.01 7.21 -18.69
N ALA A 116 2.63 5.93 -18.73
CA ALA A 116 3.56 4.81 -18.60
C ALA A 116 4.57 4.77 -19.74
N LEU A 117 4.13 4.98 -20.99
CA LEU A 117 5.04 5.02 -22.14
C LEU A 117 6.01 6.19 -22.07
N VAL A 118 5.56 7.38 -21.64
CA VAL A 118 6.44 8.54 -21.44
C VAL A 118 7.41 8.29 -20.29
N GLY A 119 6.95 7.71 -19.18
CA GLY A 119 7.81 7.33 -18.06
C GLY A 119 8.84 6.26 -18.43
N LEU A 120 8.46 5.30 -19.28
CA LEU A 120 9.37 4.27 -19.81
C LEU A 120 10.41 4.87 -20.76
N LEU A 121 10.01 5.81 -21.62
CA LEU A 121 10.94 6.57 -22.45
C LEU A 121 11.91 7.38 -21.60
N GLY A 122 11.41 8.04 -20.55
CA GLY A 122 12.25 8.74 -19.58
C GLY A 122 13.23 7.81 -18.88
N TRP A 123 12.79 6.60 -18.50
CA TRP A 123 13.66 5.57 -17.94
C TRP A 123 14.73 5.14 -18.94
N TRP A 124 14.38 4.92 -20.20
CA TRP A 124 15.35 4.51 -21.22
C TRP A 124 16.40 5.60 -21.51
N LEU A 125 16.00 6.87 -21.52
CA LEU A 125 16.88 8.00 -21.80
C LEU A 125 17.70 8.46 -20.59
N TYR A 126 17.16 8.30 -19.38
CA TYR A 126 17.68 8.92 -18.16
C TYR A 126 17.55 7.98 -16.96
N ASN A 127 18.22 6.83 -17.00
CA ASN A 127 18.31 5.95 -15.83
C ASN A 127 19.67 6.12 -15.12
N PRO A 128 19.72 6.71 -13.91
CA PRO A 128 20.96 6.89 -13.15
C PRO A 128 21.64 5.58 -12.78
N LEU A 129 20.89 4.47 -12.74
CA LEU A 129 21.38 3.18 -12.27
C LEU A 129 21.99 2.30 -13.38
N LEU A 130 22.06 2.78 -14.62
CA LEU A 130 22.65 2.07 -15.76
C LEU A 130 24.11 2.48 -16.07
N ALA A 131 24.79 3.19 -15.17
CA ALA A 131 26.19 3.57 -15.37
C ALA A 131 27.11 2.35 -15.60
N GLU A 132 28.16 2.53 -16.41
CA GLU A 132 29.06 1.47 -16.89
C GLU A 132 29.60 0.61 -15.74
N GLY A 133 29.22 -0.68 -15.73
CA GLY A 133 29.65 -1.67 -14.72
C GLY A 133 28.59 -2.07 -13.69
N ALA A 134 27.42 -1.43 -13.66
CA ALA A 134 26.29 -1.91 -12.87
C ALA A 134 25.67 -3.16 -13.54
N GLU A 135 25.50 -4.25 -12.79
CA GLU A 135 24.74 -5.41 -13.28
C GLU A 135 23.37 -4.92 -13.76
N SER A 136 23.01 -5.28 -14.99
CA SER A 136 21.72 -4.91 -15.57
C SER A 136 20.62 -5.33 -14.58
N PRO A 137 19.73 -4.42 -14.14
CA PRO A 137 18.73 -4.74 -13.11
C PRO A 137 17.77 -5.89 -13.52
N PHE A 138 17.56 -6.06 -14.83
CA PHE A 138 16.81 -7.17 -15.43
C PHE A 138 17.54 -8.51 -15.46
N GLN A 139 18.82 -8.56 -15.08
CA GLN A 139 19.60 -9.80 -14.95
C GLN A 139 19.47 -10.46 -13.57
N ARG A 140 18.71 -9.88 -12.63
CA ARG A 140 18.33 -10.61 -11.41
C ARG A 140 17.57 -11.87 -11.80
N ASP A 141 18.26 -12.98 -11.59
CA ASP A 141 17.90 -14.31 -12.06
C ASP A 141 16.44 -14.64 -11.71
N LEU A 142 15.63 -14.89 -12.73
CA LEU A 142 14.23 -15.32 -12.57
C LEU A 142 14.10 -16.62 -11.78
N THR A 143 15.20 -17.38 -11.66
CA THR A 143 15.27 -18.63 -10.91
C THR A 143 15.58 -18.44 -9.42
N THR A 144 16.05 -17.25 -9.00
CA THR A 144 16.24 -16.95 -7.58
C THR A 144 14.92 -16.57 -6.94
N SER A 145 14.41 -17.45 -6.06
CA SER A 145 13.22 -17.18 -5.25
C SER A 145 13.36 -15.84 -4.56
N SER A 146 12.33 -14.99 -4.66
CA SER A 146 12.23 -13.74 -3.89
C SER A 146 12.19 -13.93 -2.36
N GLY A 147 12.43 -15.15 -1.85
CA GLY A 147 12.25 -15.58 -0.46
C GLY A 147 10.80 -15.71 -0.03
N ARG A 148 9.84 -15.26 -0.85
CA ARG A 148 8.41 -15.18 -0.49
C ARG A 148 7.75 -16.53 -0.25
N LEU A 149 8.13 -17.58 -0.99
CA LEU A 149 7.55 -18.91 -0.78
C LEU A 149 7.87 -19.44 0.62
N ASP A 150 9.09 -19.22 1.09
CA ASP A 150 9.49 -19.57 2.46
C ASP A 150 8.67 -18.76 3.47
N LEU A 151 8.55 -17.45 3.26
CA LEU A 151 7.75 -16.57 4.13
C LEU A 151 6.27 -16.94 4.16
N TRP A 152 5.71 -17.43 3.05
CA TRP A 152 4.33 -17.89 2.97
C TRP A 152 4.15 -19.24 3.68
N ALA A 153 5.14 -20.13 3.57
CA ALA A 153 5.16 -21.37 4.32
C ALA A 153 5.26 -21.10 5.84
N ASP A 154 6.13 -20.18 6.26
CA ASP A 154 6.24 -19.75 7.66
C ASP A 154 4.92 -19.14 8.16
N ALA A 155 4.29 -18.25 7.38
CA ALA A 155 3.00 -17.65 7.72
C ALA A 155 1.91 -18.70 7.92
N LEU A 156 1.86 -19.70 7.03
CA LEU A 156 0.92 -20.81 7.14
C LEU A 156 1.21 -21.66 8.38
N ARG A 157 2.48 -22.00 8.62
CA ARG A 157 2.92 -22.74 9.82
C ARG A 157 2.47 -22.02 11.10
N TYR A 158 2.80 -20.73 11.24
CA TYR A 158 2.39 -19.92 12.38
C TYR A 158 0.88 -19.90 12.58
N SER A 159 0.10 -19.79 11.50
CA SER A 159 -1.36 -19.79 11.56
C SER A 159 -1.97 -21.12 12.01
N ILE A 160 -1.31 -22.24 11.73
CA ILE A 160 -1.75 -23.59 12.10
C ILE A 160 -1.34 -23.89 13.55
N GLU A 161 -0.07 -23.65 13.89
CA GLU A 161 0.47 -23.93 15.23
C GLU A 161 -0.21 -23.10 16.33
N HIS A 162 -0.61 -21.87 16.01
CA HIS A 162 -1.23 -20.94 16.96
C HIS A 162 -2.72 -20.73 16.66
N PHE A 163 -3.38 -21.76 16.14
CA PHE A 163 -4.82 -21.71 15.91
C PHE A 163 -5.59 -21.55 17.24
N PRO A 164 -6.65 -20.71 17.29
CA PRO A 164 -7.22 -19.93 16.19
C PRO A 164 -6.72 -18.49 16.08
N PHE A 165 -5.86 -18.01 16.99
CA PHE A 165 -5.60 -16.57 17.15
C PHE A 165 -4.30 -16.07 16.52
N GLY A 166 -3.46 -16.97 16.01
CA GLY A 166 -2.15 -16.62 15.45
C GLY A 166 -1.10 -16.35 16.54
N ILE A 167 0.11 -16.03 16.10
CA ILE A 167 1.26 -15.77 16.97
C ILE A 167 1.18 -14.43 17.71
N GLY A 168 0.26 -13.54 17.31
CA GLY A 168 0.07 -12.22 17.91
C GLY A 168 0.49 -11.06 17.00
N PRO A 169 0.03 -9.83 17.31
CA PRO A 169 0.29 -8.65 16.51
C PRO A 169 1.80 -8.37 16.41
N MET A 170 2.26 -8.05 15.21
CA MET A 170 3.67 -7.79 14.89
C MET A 170 4.66 -8.95 15.08
N MET A 171 4.22 -10.11 15.58
CA MET A 171 5.10 -11.23 15.95
C MET A 171 5.79 -11.90 14.77
N PHE A 172 5.33 -11.68 13.54
CA PHE A 172 6.08 -12.14 12.36
C PHE A 172 7.47 -11.51 12.29
N ALA A 173 7.68 -10.32 12.87
CA ALA A 173 8.99 -9.66 12.95
C ALA A 173 9.82 -10.06 14.17
N GLY A 174 9.28 -10.93 15.04
CA GLY A 174 9.91 -11.43 16.25
C GLY A 174 10.24 -12.91 16.21
N ASP A 175 10.19 -13.55 15.04
CA ASP A 175 10.41 -15.00 14.89
C ASP A 175 11.88 -15.45 14.95
N GLY A 176 12.81 -14.53 15.22
CA GLY A 176 14.24 -14.80 15.31
C GLY A 176 14.92 -14.98 13.95
N GLN A 177 14.16 -15.00 12.85
CA GLN A 177 14.70 -15.19 11.51
C GLN A 177 14.99 -13.83 10.89
N ILE A 178 16.27 -13.52 10.62
CA ILE A 178 16.74 -12.23 10.08
C ILE A 178 16.27 -11.97 8.63
N ARG A 179 15.34 -12.79 8.09
CA ARG A 179 14.96 -12.83 6.67
C ARG A 179 14.00 -11.71 6.27
N SER A 180 12.84 -11.62 6.92
CA SER A 180 11.83 -10.59 6.62
C SER A 180 10.94 -10.37 7.82
N ALA A 181 10.60 -9.11 8.06
CA ALA A 181 9.66 -8.76 9.08
C ALA A 181 8.22 -9.13 8.71
N SER A 182 7.87 -9.59 7.49
CA SER A 182 6.47 -9.91 7.12
C SER A 182 6.32 -10.94 6.00
N ALA A 183 5.12 -11.52 5.87
CA ALA A 183 4.80 -12.46 4.79
C ALA A 183 4.64 -11.80 3.40
N HIS A 184 4.65 -10.46 3.32
CA HIS A 184 4.36 -9.69 2.10
C HIS A 184 3.03 -10.05 1.39
N ASN A 185 2.10 -10.69 2.10
CA ASN A 185 0.77 -11.04 1.62
C ASN A 185 -0.24 -10.73 2.73
N LEU A 186 -1.27 -9.94 2.41
CA LEU A 186 -2.24 -9.48 3.42
C LEU A 186 -2.88 -10.64 4.17
N PHE A 187 -3.39 -11.65 3.46
CA PHE A 187 -4.16 -12.73 4.07
C PHE A 187 -3.27 -13.66 4.88
N LEU A 188 -2.11 -14.03 4.35
CA LEU A 188 -1.17 -14.89 5.07
C LEU A 188 -0.57 -14.19 6.29
N ASN A 189 -0.24 -12.90 6.17
CA ASN A 189 0.24 -12.12 7.32
C ASN A 189 -0.85 -11.99 8.39
N THR A 190 -2.11 -11.74 8.00
CA THR A 190 -3.23 -11.73 8.95
C THR A 190 -3.46 -13.10 9.58
N ALA A 191 -3.35 -14.19 8.81
CA ALA A 191 -3.51 -15.54 9.32
C ALA A 191 -2.43 -15.89 10.36
N ALA A 192 -1.17 -15.51 10.09
CA ALA A 192 -0.06 -15.71 11.00
C ALA A 192 -0.23 -14.89 12.28
N GLU A 193 -0.44 -13.57 12.18
CA GLU A 193 -0.41 -12.68 13.34
C GLU A 193 -1.73 -12.63 14.13
N TRP A 194 -2.87 -12.82 13.46
CA TRP A 194 -4.21 -12.63 14.04
C TRP A 194 -5.14 -13.84 13.84
N GLY A 195 -4.63 -14.91 13.24
CA GLY A 195 -5.31 -16.18 13.13
C GLY A 195 -6.16 -16.38 11.87
N LEU A 196 -6.40 -17.65 11.54
CA LEU A 196 -7.16 -18.06 10.36
C LEU A 196 -8.60 -17.50 10.32
N PRO A 197 -9.40 -17.46 11.42
CA PRO A 197 -10.76 -16.93 11.36
C PRO A 197 -10.81 -15.46 10.90
N LEU A 198 -9.89 -14.62 11.37
CA LEU A 198 -9.85 -13.21 10.96
C LEU A 198 -9.40 -13.07 9.50
N ALA A 199 -8.41 -13.85 9.07
CA ALA A 199 -7.96 -13.87 7.68
C ALA A 199 -9.08 -14.28 6.72
N LEU A 200 -9.87 -15.30 7.08
CA LEU A 200 -11.02 -15.76 6.30
C LEU A 200 -12.15 -14.72 6.27
N LEU A 201 -12.43 -14.05 7.39
CA LEU A 201 -13.37 -12.95 7.44
C LEU A 201 -12.94 -11.80 6.51
N LEU A 202 -11.66 -11.42 6.57
CA LEU A 202 -11.09 -10.39 5.70
C LEU A 202 -11.21 -10.78 4.22
N LEU A 203 -10.90 -12.02 3.87
CA LEU A 203 -11.07 -12.55 2.51
C LEU A 203 -12.54 -12.49 2.07
N ALA A 204 -13.46 -12.91 2.93
CA ALA A 204 -14.90 -12.83 2.64
C ALA A 204 -15.38 -11.40 2.42
N LEU A 205 -14.85 -10.42 3.18
CA LEU A 205 -15.15 -9.00 3.00
C LEU A 205 -14.61 -8.46 1.67
N VAL A 206 -13.38 -8.83 1.29
CA VAL A 206 -12.80 -8.44 -0.01
C VAL A 206 -13.62 -9.02 -1.16
N VAL A 207 -13.97 -10.31 -1.09
CA VAL A 207 -14.81 -11.00 -2.09
C VAL A 207 -16.18 -10.34 -2.19
N LYS A 208 -16.83 -10.05 -1.06
CA LYS A 208 -18.09 -9.29 -1.01
C LYS A 208 -17.93 -7.91 -1.65
N GLY A 209 -16.83 -7.22 -1.36
CA GLY A 209 -16.48 -5.94 -1.96
C GLY A 209 -16.40 -6.01 -3.49
N CYS A 210 -15.73 -7.03 -4.02
CA CYS A 210 -15.65 -7.29 -5.46
C CYS A 210 -17.04 -7.51 -6.08
N PHE A 211 -17.92 -8.29 -5.43
CA PHE A 211 -19.30 -8.47 -5.90
C PHE A 211 -20.10 -7.17 -5.89
N VAL A 212 -19.94 -6.34 -4.86
CA VAL A 212 -20.59 -5.02 -4.78
C VAL A 212 -20.10 -4.11 -5.91
N ILE A 213 -18.80 -4.07 -6.18
CA ILE A 213 -18.22 -3.29 -7.29
C ILE A 213 -18.75 -3.78 -8.63
N ALA A 214 -18.73 -5.09 -8.88
CA ALA A 214 -19.23 -5.68 -10.13
C ALA A 214 -20.72 -5.37 -10.35
N ARG A 215 -21.54 -5.46 -9.28
CA ARG A 215 -22.95 -5.09 -9.35
C ARG A 215 -23.13 -3.60 -9.65
N ARG A 216 -22.40 -2.72 -8.96
CA ARG A 216 -22.44 -1.26 -9.19
C ARG A 216 -22.00 -0.91 -10.61
N ALA A 217 -20.98 -1.54 -11.15
CA ALA A 217 -20.51 -1.31 -12.52
C ALA A 217 -21.60 -1.58 -13.59
N ARG A 218 -22.49 -2.56 -13.32
CA ARG A 218 -23.62 -2.89 -14.20
C ARG A 218 -24.78 -1.90 -14.07
N THR A 219 -25.12 -1.47 -12.85
CA THR A 219 -26.34 -0.67 -12.60
C THR A 219 -26.12 0.84 -12.58
N MET A 220 -24.88 1.31 -12.47
CA MET A 220 -24.56 2.73 -12.37
C MET A 220 -24.84 3.50 -13.69
N PRO A 221 -25.32 4.76 -13.62
CA PRO A 221 -25.46 5.63 -14.79
C PRO A 221 -24.14 5.80 -15.56
N VAL A 222 -24.23 5.87 -16.89
CA VAL A 222 -23.05 5.93 -17.78
C VAL A 222 -22.13 7.11 -17.47
N GLY A 223 -22.69 8.26 -17.09
CA GLY A 223 -21.92 9.47 -16.77
C GLY A 223 -21.00 9.32 -15.54
N ASP A 224 -21.36 8.48 -14.58
CA ASP A 224 -20.58 8.28 -13.34
C ASP A 224 -19.47 7.22 -13.49
N LYS A 225 -19.60 6.35 -14.51
CA LYS A 225 -18.69 5.21 -14.72
C LYS A 225 -17.21 5.58 -14.89
N PRO A 226 -16.81 6.64 -15.62
CA PRO A 226 -15.40 6.99 -15.77
C PRO A 226 -14.73 7.33 -14.44
N LEU A 227 -15.41 8.10 -13.59
CA LEU A 227 -14.93 8.44 -12.26
C LEU A 227 -14.87 7.19 -11.37
N TYR A 228 -15.93 6.39 -11.37
CA TYR A 228 -15.98 5.17 -10.57
C TYR A 228 -14.91 4.16 -11.01
N ALA A 229 -14.57 4.10 -12.30
CA ALA A 229 -13.48 3.28 -12.81
C ALA A 229 -12.13 3.67 -12.19
N CYS A 230 -11.84 4.96 -12.00
CA CYS A 230 -10.64 5.41 -11.29
C CYS A 230 -10.60 4.95 -9.83
N LEU A 231 -11.74 4.98 -9.14
CA LEU A 231 -11.85 4.49 -7.76
C LEU A 231 -11.66 2.96 -7.68
N VAL A 232 -12.22 2.23 -8.63
CA VAL A 232 -12.02 0.77 -8.74
C VAL A 232 -10.57 0.45 -9.08
N MET A 233 -9.93 1.21 -9.97
CA MET A 233 -8.51 1.05 -10.26
C MET A 233 -7.66 1.26 -9.00
N ALA A 234 -7.95 2.30 -8.20
CA ALA A 234 -7.25 2.52 -6.94
C ALA A 234 -7.42 1.34 -5.98
N PHE A 235 -8.65 0.86 -5.79
CA PHE A 235 -8.95 -0.29 -4.93
C PHE A 235 -8.27 -1.58 -5.39
N VAL A 236 -8.41 -1.93 -6.67
CA VAL A 236 -7.77 -3.14 -7.22
C VAL A 236 -6.25 -3.01 -7.16
N GLY A 237 -5.70 -1.83 -7.46
CA GLY A 237 -4.27 -1.54 -7.36
C GLY A 237 -3.73 -1.82 -5.97
N VAL A 238 -4.32 -1.21 -4.92
CA VAL A 238 -3.86 -1.46 -3.54
C VAL A 238 -4.06 -2.92 -3.11
N MET A 239 -5.16 -3.56 -3.51
CA MET A 239 -5.48 -4.95 -3.13
C MET A 239 -4.59 -5.97 -3.82
N VAL A 240 -4.13 -5.72 -5.05
CA VAL A 240 -3.16 -6.56 -5.75
C VAL A 240 -1.76 -6.31 -5.19
N ASN A 241 -1.38 -5.04 -5.02
CA ASN A 241 -0.05 -4.67 -4.56
C ASN A 241 0.26 -5.25 -3.16
N VAL A 242 -0.70 -5.17 -2.23
CA VAL A 242 -0.55 -5.67 -0.86
C VAL A 242 -0.29 -7.19 -0.78
N GLN A 243 -0.60 -7.96 -1.84
CA GLN A 243 -0.31 -9.40 -1.89
C GLN A 243 1.16 -9.73 -2.19
N PHE A 244 1.95 -8.74 -2.63
CA PHE A 244 3.34 -8.95 -3.05
C PHE A 244 4.35 -8.01 -2.39
N SER A 245 3.89 -6.85 -1.88
CA SER A 245 4.73 -5.85 -1.23
C SER A 245 4.55 -5.78 0.29
N GLY A 246 3.40 -6.24 0.83
CA GLY A 246 3.06 -6.05 2.24
C GLY A 246 2.67 -4.60 2.59
N ALA A 247 2.07 -3.86 1.65
CA ALA A 247 1.66 -2.45 1.80
C ALA A 247 0.80 -2.13 3.06
N HIS A 248 0.18 -3.11 3.70
CA HIS A 248 -0.65 -2.92 4.90
C HIS A 248 0.14 -2.69 6.19
N ILE A 249 1.46 -2.81 6.14
CA ILE A 249 2.31 -2.77 7.33
C ILE A 249 2.86 -1.37 7.58
N ALA A 250 3.11 -0.60 6.52
CA ALA A 250 3.58 0.76 6.65
C ALA A 250 2.42 1.76 6.79
N PRO A 251 2.56 2.82 7.61
CA PRO A 251 1.42 3.69 7.92
C PRO A 251 0.92 4.46 6.70
N LEU A 252 1.84 5.02 5.91
CA LEU A 252 1.50 5.85 4.75
C LEU A 252 0.74 5.04 3.68
N SER A 253 1.23 3.84 3.35
CA SER A 253 0.57 2.95 2.39
C SER A 253 -0.77 2.42 2.93
N SER A 254 -0.87 2.17 4.23
CA SER A 254 -2.14 1.81 4.89
C SER A 254 -3.17 2.94 4.80
N LEU A 255 -2.75 4.19 4.95
CA LEU A 255 -3.63 5.35 4.74
C LEU A 255 -4.14 5.44 3.30
N VAL A 256 -3.27 5.21 2.31
CA VAL A 256 -3.66 5.16 0.89
C VAL A 256 -4.66 4.01 0.65
N MET A 257 -4.43 2.85 1.26
CA MET A 257 -5.35 1.71 1.17
C MET A 257 -6.72 2.03 1.78
N VAL A 258 -6.78 2.58 3.00
CA VAL A 258 -8.02 3.00 3.64
C VAL A 258 -8.74 4.07 2.82
N LEU A 259 -8.01 5.03 2.26
CA LEU A 259 -8.56 6.05 1.38
C LEU A 259 -9.18 5.43 0.12
N ALA A 260 -8.48 4.52 -0.56
CA ALA A 260 -8.98 3.86 -1.77
C ALA A 260 -10.25 3.02 -1.47
N ILE A 261 -10.24 2.25 -0.39
CA ILE A 261 -11.40 1.46 0.09
C ILE A 261 -12.56 2.38 0.44
N GLY A 262 -12.32 3.42 1.23
CA GLY A 262 -13.33 4.37 1.67
C GLY A 262 -13.99 5.09 0.49
N LEU A 263 -13.20 5.56 -0.47
CA LEU A 263 -13.72 6.25 -1.65
C LEU A 263 -14.53 5.32 -2.55
N VAL A 264 -14.06 4.10 -2.85
CA VAL A 264 -14.78 3.19 -3.77
C VAL A 264 -16.11 2.70 -3.19
N PHE A 265 -16.18 2.43 -1.87
CA PHE A 265 -17.42 1.95 -1.25
C PHE A 265 -18.34 3.09 -0.81
N GLY A 266 -17.77 4.23 -0.41
CA GLY A 266 -18.49 5.44 -0.02
C GLY A 266 -19.00 6.29 -1.19
N HIS A 267 -18.49 6.07 -2.42
CA HIS A 267 -18.95 6.82 -3.59
C HIS A 267 -20.46 6.62 -3.83
N ARG A 268 -21.14 7.74 -4.03
CA ARG A 268 -22.56 7.79 -4.37
C ARG A 268 -22.71 8.32 -5.79
N HIS A 269 -23.36 7.53 -6.64
CA HIS A 269 -23.64 7.91 -8.01
C HIS A 269 -24.91 8.77 -8.11
N SER A 270 -25.03 9.51 -9.21
CA SER A 270 -26.11 10.49 -9.46
C SER A 270 -27.51 9.89 -9.40
N GLY A 271 -27.66 8.61 -9.75
CA GLY A 271 -28.95 7.90 -9.71
C GLY A 271 -29.49 7.52 -8.32
N LEU A 272 -28.78 7.82 -7.21
CA LEU A 272 -29.29 7.53 -5.86
C LEU A 272 -30.09 8.72 -5.30
N PRO A 273 -31.23 8.49 -4.61
CA PRO A 273 -31.98 9.56 -3.96
C PRO A 273 -31.12 10.28 -2.91
N PRO A 274 -31.35 11.57 -2.65
CA PRO A 274 -30.59 12.31 -1.64
C PRO A 274 -30.67 11.61 -0.28
N PRO A 275 -29.61 11.72 0.55
CA PRO A 275 -29.63 11.07 1.86
C PRO A 275 -30.79 11.64 2.66
N LYS A 276 -31.73 10.77 3.08
CA LYS A 276 -32.81 11.18 3.97
C LYS A 276 -32.20 11.59 5.30
N LYS A 277 -32.42 12.83 5.74
CA LYS A 277 -32.10 13.23 7.11
C LYS A 277 -32.95 12.36 8.05
N PRO A 278 -32.37 11.60 8.99
CA PRO A 278 -33.17 10.89 9.97
C PRO A 278 -33.90 11.93 10.84
N ALA A 279 -35.22 12.05 10.67
CA ALA A 279 -36.05 12.84 11.56
C ALA A 279 -36.18 12.10 12.88
N GLY A 280 -35.62 12.65 13.96
CA GLY A 280 -35.70 12.08 15.31
C GLY A 280 -35.07 10.69 15.40
N SER A 281 -33.75 10.58 15.20
CA SER A 281 -33.03 9.34 15.49
C SER A 281 -33.23 8.95 16.96
N PRO A 282 -33.69 7.72 17.27
CA PRO A 282 -33.77 7.27 18.66
C PRO A 282 -32.38 7.34 19.31
N PRO A 283 -32.31 7.54 20.65
CA PRO A 283 -31.04 7.50 21.34
C PRO A 283 -30.33 6.17 21.06
N TRP A 284 -29.01 6.22 20.95
CA TRP A 284 -28.22 5.03 20.63
C TRP A 284 -28.50 3.92 21.65
N PRO A 285 -28.71 2.67 21.21
CA PRO A 285 -28.93 1.57 22.12
C PRO A 285 -27.73 1.41 23.06
N VAL A 286 -27.97 0.96 24.30
CA VAL A 286 -26.90 0.79 25.31
C VAL A 286 -25.76 -0.06 24.77
N ALA A 287 -26.07 -1.13 24.01
CA ALA A 287 -25.07 -1.95 23.34
C ALA A 287 -24.14 -1.16 22.40
N ALA A 288 -24.66 -0.19 21.65
CA ALA A 288 -23.85 0.66 20.78
C ALA A 288 -22.97 1.64 21.57
N LYS A 289 -23.46 2.14 22.71
CA LYS A 289 -22.65 2.97 23.63
C LYS A 289 -21.51 2.16 24.25
N VAL A 290 -21.81 0.94 24.72
CA VAL A 290 -20.81 0.02 25.31
C VAL A 290 -19.77 -0.36 24.26
N LEU A 291 -20.21 -0.75 23.05
CA LEU A 291 -19.29 -1.04 21.94
C LEU A 291 -18.44 0.18 21.58
N GLY A 292 -19.04 1.37 21.51
CA GLY A 292 -18.32 2.62 21.27
C GLY A 292 -17.26 2.89 22.34
N ALA A 293 -17.60 2.71 23.62
CA ALA A 293 -16.66 2.85 24.72
C ALA A 293 -15.53 1.83 24.63
N LEU A 294 -15.84 0.56 24.34
CA LEU A 294 -14.83 -0.49 24.14
C LEU A 294 -13.88 -0.14 22.99
N LEU A 295 -14.40 0.32 21.86
CA LEU A 295 -13.59 0.75 20.73
C LEU A 295 -12.67 1.92 21.09
N VAL A 296 -13.16 2.90 21.86
CA VAL A 296 -12.34 4.01 22.35
C VAL A 296 -11.23 3.49 23.26
N VAL A 297 -11.53 2.59 24.20
CA VAL A 297 -10.51 1.97 25.07
C VAL A 297 -9.46 1.23 24.24
N CYS A 298 -9.87 0.44 23.25
CA CYS A 298 -8.94 -0.23 22.34
C CYS A 298 -8.09 0.76 21.54
N MET A 299 -8.66 1.88 21.07
CA MET A 299 -7.90 2.91 20.36
C MET A 299 -6.89 3.62 21.27
N VAL A 300 -7.27 3.90 22.53
CA VAL A 300 -6.36 4.46 23.53
C VAL A 300 -5.21 3.48 23.81
N TYR A 301 -5.53 2.19 24.02
CA TYR A 301 -4.52 1.16 24.21
C TYR A 301 -3.55 1.08 23.02
N LEU A 302 -4.06 1.04 21.78
CA LEU A 302 -3.22 0.99 20.58
C LEU A 302 -2.36 2.25 20.42
N ALA A 303 -2.86 3.43 20.81
CA ALA A 303 -2.11 4.67 20.79
C ALA A 303 -0.95 4.65 21.80
N VAL A 304 -1.22 4.20 23.04
CA VAL A 304 -0.19 4.06 24.09
C VAL A 304 0.85 3.00 23.70
N ALA A 305 0.41 1.79 23.35
CA ALA A 305 1.30 0.71 22.91
C ALA A 305 2.13 1.12 21.68
N GLY A 306 1.53 1.85 20.74
CA GLY A 306 2.23 2.39 19.59
C GLY A 306 3.28 3.43 19.96
N TRP A 307 2.97 4.33 20.89
CA TRP A 307 3.93 5.32 21.38
C TRP A 307 5.15 4.68 22.03
N GLU A 308 4.93 3.72 22.94
CA GLU A 308 6.00 2.98 23.60
C GLU A 308 6.86 2.18 22.60
N LEU A 309 6.24 1.49 21.64
CA LEU A 309 6.97 0.79 20.57
C LEU A 309 7.77 1.76 19.69
N TYR A 310 7.27 2.97 19.46
CA TYR A 310 8.01 3.98 18.73
C TYR A 310 9.28 4.39 19.50
N GLU A 311 9.17 4.69 20.79
CA GLU A 311 10.33 5.04 21.62
C GLU A 311 11.37 3.92 21.63
N LEU A 312 10.93 2.67 21.85
CA LEU A 312 11.78 1.48 21.77
C LEU A 312 12.42 1.30 20.39
N SER A 313 11.69 1.57 19.30
CA SER A 313 12.22 1.48 17.94
C SER A 313 13.36 2.47 17.68
N VAL A 314 13.22 3.71 18.20
CA VAL A 314 14.24 4.75 18.06
C VAL A 314 15.45 4.40 18.92
N ALA A 315 15.24 4.02 20.18
CA ALA A 315 16.31 3.63 21.10
C ALA A 315 17.12 2.43 20.58
N SER A 316 16.44 1.41 20.05
CA SER A 316 17.04 0.15 19.58
C SER A 316 17.77 0.25 18.25
N THR A 317 17.60 1.34 17.49
CA THR A 317 18.13 1.44 16.12
C THR A 317 19.64 1.22 16.07
N ARG A 318 20.42 1.87 16.95
CA ARG A 318 21.89 1.76 16.95
C ARG A 318 22.36 0.36 17.34
N VAL A 319 21.79 -0.20 18.41
CA VAL A 319 22.10 -1.55 18.88
C VAL A 319 21.78 -2.57 17.78
N CYS A 320 20.63 -2.43 17.14
CA CYS A 320 20.22 -3.32 16.05
C CYS A 320 21.18 -3.29 14.86
N MET A 321 21.71 -2.13 14.49
CA MET A 321 22.70 -2.01 13.41
C MET A 321 24.05 -2.63 13.78
N GLN A 322 24.45 -2.55 15.05
CA GLN A 322 25.66 -3.18 15.58
C GLN A 322 25.52 -4.71 15.57
N GLU A 323 24.42 -5.23 16.11
CA GLU A 323 24.12 -6.67 16.16
C GLU A 323 23.94 -7.29 14.77
N ALA A 324 23.24 -6.60 13.87
CA ALA A 324 23.06 -7.07 12.50
C ALA A 324 24.34 -6.94 11.65
N GLY A 325 25.39 -6.26 12.15
CA GLY A 325 26.60 -5.95 11.41
C GLY A 325 26.38 -5.09 10.16
N ARG A 326 25.23 -4.41 10.06
CA ARG A 326 24.84 -3.60 8.90
C ARG A 326 23.99 -2.39 9.30
N ALA A 327 24.29 -1.25 8.71
CA ALA A 327 23.49 -0.02 8.83
C ALA A 327 22.23 -0.08 7.95
N TYR A 328 21.37 -1.08 8.17
CA TYR A 328 20.14 -1.31 7.41
C TYR A 328 18.90 -1.24 8.30
N LEU A 329 17.89 -0.48 7.86
CA LEU A 329 16.60 -0.37 8.54
C LEU A 329 15.64 -1.45 8.04
N TYR A 330 14.84 -1.99 8.94
CA TYR A 330 13.79 -2.96 8.63
C TYR A 330 12.43 -2.33 8.87
N PRO A 331 11.94 -1.48 7.96
CA PRO A 331 10.74 -0.70 8.20
C PRO A 331 9.50 -1.59 8.26
N ARG A 332 8.67 -1.37 9.28
CA ARG A 332 7.28 -1.81 9.37
C ARG A 332 6.39 -0.59 9.57
N PHE A 333 5.67 -0.52 10.71
CA PHE A 333 5.00 0.68 11.17
C PHE A 333 6.01 1.78 11.51
N TRP A 334 7.15 1.37 12.10
CA TRP A 334 8.29 2.24 12.46
C TRP A 334 9.48 2.06 11.52
N ALA A 335 10.45 2.98 11.58
CA ALA A 335 11.67 2.93 10.78
C ALA A 335 12.52 1.68 11.08
N GLN A 336 12.64 1.31 12.35
CA GLN A 336 13.20 0.04 12.79
C GLN A 336 12.10 -0.83 13.40
N GLY A 337 11.67 -1.87 12.65
CA GLY A 337 10.56 -2.73 13.03
C GLY A 337 10.96 -4.06 13.69
N ARG A 338 12.25 -4.28 13.99
CA ARG A 338 12.72 -5.52 14.62
C ARG A 338 12.48 -5.51 16.12
N LEU A 339 11.66 -6.46 16.58
CA LEU A 339 11.25 -6.53 17.98
C LEU A 339 12.35 -7.15 18.86
N GLU A 340 13.11 -8.11 18.34
CA GLU A 340 14.31 -8.65 19.01
C GLU A 340 15.28 -7.53 19.45
N CYS A 341 15.48 -6.54 18.59
CA CYS A 341 16.35 -5.40 18.90
C CYS A 341 15.77 -4.50 20.00
N MET A 342 14.45 -4.39 20.10
CA MET A 342 13.78 -3.66 21.17
C MET A 342 13.91 -4.41 22.50
N GLN A 343 13.80 -5.75 22.47
CA GLN A 343 13.98 -6.62 23.63
C GLN A 343 15.42 -6.59 24.18
N LEU A 344 16.43 -6.36 23.33
CA LEU A 344 17.81 -6.20 23.81
C LEU A 344 18.01 -4.96 24.69
N ILE A 345 17.20 -3.91 24.48
CA ILE A 345 17.28 -2.68 25.27
C ILE A 345 16.40 -2.76 26.51
N ASP A 346 15.20 -3.30 26.37
CA ASP A 346 14.26 -3.43 27.49
C ASP A 346 13.54 -4.79 27.43
N PRO A 347 14.17 -5.85 27.96
CA PRO A 347 13.60 -7.20 27.96
C PRO A 347 12.42 -7.33 28.92
N ASP A 348 12.32 -6.43 29.91
CA ASP A 348 11.27 -6.44 30.93
C ASP A 348 10.05 -5.58 30.56
N HIS A 349 10.06 -4.97 29.38
CA HIS A 349 8.96 -4.15 28.92
C HIS A 349 7.65 -4.93 28.82
N TRP A 350 6.56 -4.34 29.32
CA TRP A 350 5.24 -4.97 29.42
C TRP A 350 4.65 -5.42 28.07
N LEU A 351 5.09 -4.79 26.97
CA LEU A 351 4.71 -5.18 25.60
C LEU A 351 5.30 -6.53 25.16
N PHE A 352 6.33 -7.01 25.84
CA PHE A 352 6.98 -8.28 25.57
C PHE A 352 6.60 -9.37 26.57
N TRP A 353 5.60 -9.17 27.44
CA TRP A 353 5.23 -10.17 28.45
C TRP A 353 4.89 -11.52 27.82
N ASN A 354 4.12 -11.54 26.73
CA ASN A 354 3.76 -12.78 26.02
C ASN A 354 4.93 -13.44 25.26
N TRP A 355 6.14 -12.87 25.33
CA TRP A 355 7.33 -13.33 24.61
C TRP A 355 8.32 -14.08 25.52
N ARG A 356 7.98 -14.23 26.81
CA ARG A 356 8.67 -15.11 27.77
C ARG A 356 7.96 -16.45 27.80
#